data_AF-D0P3F2-F1
#
_entry.id   AF-D0P3F2-F1
#
_cell.length_a   1.000
_cell.length_b   1.000
_cell.length_c   1.000
_cell.angle_alpha   90.00
_cell.angle_beta   90.00
_cell.angle_gamma   90.00
#
_symmetry.space_group_name_H-M   'P 1'
#
loop_
_entity.id
_entity.type
_entity.pdbx_description
1 polymer ?
#
loop_
_entity_poly.entity_id
_entity_poly.type
_entity_poly.pdbx_seq_one_letter_code
_entity_poly.pdbx_strand_id
1 'polypeptide(L)'
;MNDENVRALAALQMSGDQSEHVRLRGMVTCPHCYQGFGRASLPIHMRRCRSLLPPTEEEMAAAEQDKATRRVQVPSLVDLCLRFVTKHFESVCMDRIVTFPEAEAALIGSMPSNLVHRMVVNLVKDSKRVRKKNRASRAMIETLESALQGARRDVAQLESAREWAAISRAKMTEQKHVSDQLQREVYASKIALSSAECENQQLEAAAKKTEKIIFRLQAKLRT
;
A
#
# COMPACT_ATOMS: atom_id res chain seq x y z
N MET A 1 27.81 16.09 -55.19
CA MET A 1 27.71 15.98 -53.72
C MET A 1 29.03 16.48 -53.14
N ASN A 2 29.17 17.65 -52.49
CA ASN A 2 28.17 18.48 -51.80
C ASN A 2 28.56 19.97 -51.80
N ASP A 3 28.09 20.73 -52.80
CA ASP A 3 27.98 22.20 -52.74
C ASP A 3 27.14 22.67 -51.55
N GLU A 4 26.25 21.81 -51.04
CA GLU A 4 25.44 22.05 -49.84
C GLU A 4 26.29 22.17 -48.57
N ASN A 5 27.41 21.46 -48.47
CA ASN A 5 28.26 21.50 -47.27
C ASN A 5 29.05 22.83 -47.20
N VAL A 6 29.45 23.36 -48.34
CA VAL A 6 30.13 24.67 -48.43
C VAL A 6 29.14 25.80 -48.16
N ARG A 7 27.90 25.67 -48.68
CA ARG A 7 26.82 26.64 -48.43
C ARG A 7 26.33 26.60 -46.97
N ALA A 8 26.33 25.43 -46.32
CA ALA A 8 26.01 25.28 -44.90
C ALA A 8 27.07 25.90 -43.98
N LEU A 9 28.36 25.81 -44.34
CA LEU A 9 29.45 26.47 -43.60
C LEU A 9 29.42 27.99 -43.76
N ALA A 10 29.06 28.50 -44.95
CA ALA A 10 28.87 29.93 -45.18
C ALA A 10 27.67 30.51 -44.41
N ALA A 11 26.60 29.74 -44.22
CA ALA A 11 25.44 30.14 -43.43
C ALA A 11 25.74 30.26 -41.92
N LEU A 12 26.76 29.56 -41.42
CA LEU A 12 27.20 29.63 -40.02
C LEU A 12 28.15 30.80 -39.72
N GLN A 13 28.70 31.46 -40.75
CA GLN A 13 29.63 32.59 -40.60
C GLN A 13 28.96 33.97 -40.59
N MET A 14 27.63 34.03 -40.78
CA MET A 14 26.86 35.28 -40.77
C MET A 14 25.93 35.36 -39.55
N SER A 15 26.50 35.59 -38.37
CA SER A 15 25.79 36.12 -37.19
C SER A 15 26.80 36.71 -36.18
N GLY A 16 27.59 37.66 -36.65
CA GLY A 16 28.04 38.75 -35.77
C GLY A 16 26.84 39.64 -35.44
N ASP A 17 26.85 40.22 -34.25
CA ASP A 17 25.95 41.29 -33.78
C ASP A 17 24.55 40.91 -33.22
N GLN A 18 24.48 39.94 -32.29
CA GLN A 18 23.31 39.84 -31.40
C GLN A 18 23.64 39.76 -29.89
N SER A 19 24.80 40.29 -29.45
CA SER A 19 25.20 40.19 -28.03
C SER A 19 25.06 41.46 -27.18
N GLU A 20 24.47 42.56 -27.70
CA GLU A 20 24.35 43.80 -26.91
C GLU A 20 22.93 44.18 -26.47
N HIS A 21 21.90 43.42 -26.84
CA HIS A 21 20.51 43.84 -26.59
C HIS A 21 19.63 42.91 -25.74
N VAL A 22 20.21 41.91 -25.06
CA VAL A 22 19.50 41.23 -23.94
C VAL A 22 19.62 42.08 -22.68
N ARG A 23 18.89 43.19 -22.71
CA ARG A 23 18.64 44.08 -21.57
C ARG A 23 18.15 43.25 -20.37
N LEU A 24 19.01 43.09 -19.37
CA LEU A 24 18.81 43.43 -17.94
C LEU A 24 17.43 43.18 -17.28
N ARG A 25 16.60 42.25 -17.77
CA ARG A 25 15.30 41.96 -17.18
C ARG A 25 15.30 40.56 -16.59
N GLY A 26 15.54 40.48 -15.28
CA GLY A 26 15.41 39.24 -14.50
C GLY A 26 16.68 38.70 -13.86
N MET A 27 17.76 39.50 -13.78
CA MET A 27 18.90 39.16 -12.93
C MET A 27 18.52 39.32 -11.46
N VAL A 28 18.81 38.29 -10.68
CA VAL A 28 18.66 38.26 -9.23
C VAL A 28 20.06 38.26 -8.63
N THR A 29 20.28 39.10 -7.61
CA THR A 29 21.59 39.22 -6.97
C THR A 29 21.80 38.10 -5.97
N CYS A 30 23.02 37.58 -5.93
CA CYS A 30 23.42 36.64 -4.90
C CYS A 30 23.52 37.36 -3.54
N PRO A 31 22.90 36.87 -2.46
CA PRO A 31 22.99 37.54 -1.15
C PRO A 31 24.37 37.45 -0.50
N HIS A 32 25.28 36.65 -1.05
CA HIS A 32 26.61 36.40 -0.49
C HIS A 32 27.71 37.24 -1.17
N CYS A 33 27.62 37.47 -2.48
CA CYS A 33 28.63 38.22 -3.24
C CYS A 33 28.04 39.41 -4.01
N TYR A 34 26.71 39.59 -3.95
CA TYR A 34 25.95 40.67 -4.57
C TYR A 34 26.09 40.81 -6.09
N GLN A 35 26.70 39.82 -6.76
CA GLN A 35 26.75 39.74 -8.22
C GLN A 35 25.39 39.32 -8.80
N GLY A 36 25.04 39.87 -9.96
CA GLY A 36 23.79 39.58 -10.66
C GLY A 36 23.87 38.29 -11.47
N PHE A 37 22.91 37.39 -11.25
CA PHE A 37 22.81 36.12 -11.99
C PHE A 37 21.41 35.96 -12.58
N GLY A 38 21.31 35.25 -13.71
CA GLY A 38 20.00 34.76 -14.17
C GLY A 38 19.38 33.80 -13.15
N ARG A 39 18.04 33.73 -13.11
CA ARG A 39 17.29 32.88 -12.15
C ARG A 39 17.71 31.41 -12.15
N ALA A 40 18.11 30.85 -13.29
CA ALA A 40 18.56 29.47 -13.41
C ALA A 40 20.01 29.26 -12.92
N SER A 41 20.88 30.27 -13.08
CA SER A 41 22.28 30.19 -12.67
C SER A 41 22.49 30.55 -11.19
N LEU A 42 21.56 31.29 -10.58
CA LEU A 42 21.66 31.73 -9.19
C LEU A 42 21.77 30.56 -8.19
N PRO A 43 20.96 29.49 -8.23
CA PRO A 43 21.06 28.40 -7.24
C PRO A 43 22.38 27.64 -7.32
N ILE A 44 22.94 27.51 -8.52
CA ILE A 44 24.22 26.84 -8.76
C ILE A 44 25.37 27.69 -8.19
N HIS A 45 25.33 28.99 -8.47
CA HIS A 45 26.28 29.94 -7.92
C HIS A 45 26.17 30.02 -6.40
N MET A 46 24.97 30.16 -5.82
CA MET A 46 24.76 30.30 -4.38
C MET A 46 25.38 29.14 -3.59
N ARG A 47 25.26 27.88 -4.07
CA ARG A 47 25.95 26.74 -3.42
C ARG A 47 27.45 26.90 -3.39
N ARG A 48 28.06 27.28 -4.52
CA ARG A 48 29.52 27.45 -4.61
C ARG A 48 29.99 28.68 -3.83
N CYS A 49 29.25 29.77 -3.92
CA CYS A 49 29.55 31.02 -3.22
C CYS A 49 29.46 30.82 -1.71
N ARG A 50 28.41 30.14 -1.21
CA ARG A 50 28.28 29.77 0.21
C ARG A 50 29.43 28.89 0.68
N SER A 51 29.88 27.93 -0.13
CA SER A 51 31.00 27.04 0.25
C SER A 51 32.36 27.73 0.36
N LEU A 52 32.50 28.96 -0.15
CA LEU A 52 33.71 29.77 -0.03
C LEU A 52 33.69 30.70 1.19
N LEU A 53 32.54 30.84 1.86
CA LEU A 53 32.40 31.60 3.09
C LEU A 53 32.63 30.67 4.29
N PRO A 54 33.19 31.19 5.40
CA PRO A 54 33.29 30.42 6.63
C PRO A 54 31.89 29.99 7.10
N PRO A 55 31.70 28.72 7.51
CA PRO A 55 30.40 28.21 7.93
C PRO A 55 29.92 28.95 9.18
N THR A 56 28.63 29.24 9.24
CA THR A 56 28.01 29.84 10.44
C THR A 56 27.92 28.79 11.55
N GLU A 57 27.89 29.21 12.81
CA GLU A 57 27.87 28.30 13.98
C GLU A 57 26.69 27.29 13.92
N GLU A 58 25.57 27.71 13.34
CA GLU A 58 24.39 26.87 13.07
C GLU A 58 24.64 25.75 12.03
N GLU A 59 25.49 26.00 11.02
CA GLU A 59 25.86 25.01 9.99
C GLU A 59 26.90 24.01 10.51
N MET A 60 27.75 24.43 11.45
CA MET A 60 28.69 23.53 12.12
C MET A 60 27.97 22.49 13.00
N ALA A 61 26.87 22.90 13.67
CA ALA A 61 26.04 21.99 14.46
C ALA A 61 25.26 20.99 13.59
N ALA A 62 24.79 21.40 12.41
CA ALA A 62 24.09 20.52 11.47
C ALA A 62 25.03 19.52 10.78
N ALA A 63 26.28 19.90 10.50
CA ALA A 63 27.27 19.04 9.84
C ALA A 63 27.76 17.86 10.71
N GLU A 64 27.64 17.95 12.04
CA GLU A 64 27.94 16.84 12.95
C GLU A 64 26.89 15.73 12.89
N GLN A 65 25.62 16.05 12.59
CA GLN A 65 24.55 15.05 12.44
C GLN A 65 24.59 14.34 11.07
N ASP A 66 25.08 15.00 10.03
CA ASP A 66 24.99 14.50 8.64
C ASP A 66 26.18 13.59 8.22
N LYS A 67 27.18 13.39 9.08
CA LYS A 67 28.30 12.46 8.83
C LYS A 67 27.88 10.98 8.85
N ALA A 68 26.68 10.66 9.35
CA ALA A 68 26.13 9.30 9.36
C ALA A 68 25.41 8.92 8.04
N THR A 69 25.08 9.89 7.20
CA THR A 69 24.38 9.66 5.93
C THR A 69 25.40 9.32 4.84
N ARG A 70 25.65 8.02 4.68
CA ARG A 70 26.50 7.40 3.65
C ARG A 70 26.52 8.21 2.36
N ARG A 71 27.64 8.91 2.11
CA ARG A 71 28.00 9.35 0.76
C ARG A 71 27.97 8.10 -0.12
N VAL A 72 26.98 8.01 -1.01
CA VAL A 72 26.97 7.00 -2.07
C VAL A 72 28.18 7.30 -2.94
N GLN A 73 29.30 6.65 -2.66
CA GLN A 73 30.49 6.76 -3.48
C GLN A 73 30.09 6.26 -4.86
N VAL A 74 30.00 7.19 -5.81
CA VAL A 74 29.81 6.87 -7.22
C VAL A 74 30.99 5.98 -7.61
N PRO A 75 30.75 4.75 -8.10
CA PRO A 75 31.82 3.86 -8.49
C PRO A 75 32.72 4.54 -9.52
N SER A 76 34.03 4.35 -9.41
CA SER A 76 34.94 4.88 -10.43
C SER A 76 34.61 4.25 -11.79
N LEU A 77 34.94 4.95 -12.88
CA LEU A 77 34.78 4.41 -14.24
C LEU A 77 35.48 3.04 -14.37
N VAL A 78 36.66 2.89 -13.75
CA VAL A 78 37.39 1.62 -13.69
C VAL A 78 36.53 0.55 -13.02
N ASP A 79 35.91 0.83 -11.87
CA ASP A 79 35.06 -0.15 -11.17
C ASP A 79 33.79 -0.52 -11.96
N LEU A 80 33.23 0.42 -12.74
CA LEU A 80 32.11 0.16 -13.65
C LEU A 80 32.52 -0.74 -14.82
N CYS A 81 33.64 -0.43 -15.48
CA CYS A 81 34.17 -1.24 -16.56
C CYS A 81 34.54 -2.65 -16.07
N LEU A 82 35.21 -2.75 -14.91
CA LEU A 82 35.53 -4.04 -14.31
C LEU A 82 34.27 -4.84 -13.99
N ARG A 83 33.22 -4.22 -13.42
CA ARG A 83 31.93 -4.89 -13.20
C ARG A 83 31.30 -5.40 -14.48
N PHE A 84 31.31 -4.57 -15.53
CA PHE A 84 30.78 -4.95 -16.83
C PHE A 84 31.53 -6.15 -17.40
N VAL A 85 32.86 -6.08 -17.48
CA VAL A 85 33.72 -7.17 -17.97
C VAL A 85 33.51 -8.44 -17.14
N THR A 86 33.49 -8.34 -15.81
CA THR A 86 33.27 -9.52 -14.95
C THR A 86 31.90 -10.16 -15.08
N LYS A 87 30.88 -9.42 -15.53
CA LYS A 87 29.53 -9.95 -15.76
C LYS A 87 29.46 -10.81 -17.02
N HIS A 88 30.36 -10.59 -17.97
CA HIS A 88 30.41 -11.27 -19.25
C HIS A 88 31.35 -12.49 -19.26
N PHE A 89 32.08 -12.75 -18.18
CA PHE A 89 32.81 -14.02 -18.06
C PHE A 89 31.82 -15.15 -17.76
N GLU A 90 31.66 -16.04 -18.72
CA GLU A 90 30.82 -17.22 -18.58
C GLU A 90 31.62 -18.30 -17.86
N SER A 91 31.42 -18.43 -16.56
CA SER A 91 32.04 -19.51 -15.79
C SER A 91 31.21 -20.79 -15.90
N VAL A 92 31.80 -21.87 -16.40
CA VAL A 92 31.23 -23.22 -16.31
C VAL A 92 31.72 -23.84 -15.01
N CYS A 93 30.79 -24.27 -14.15
CA CYS A 93 31.12 -24.92 -12.89
C CYS A 93 30.74 -26.39 -12.95
N MET A 94 31.73 -27.28 -13.01
CA MET A 94 31.54 -28.74 -12.93
C MET A 94 32.40 -29.28 -11.78
N ASP A 95 31.80 -30.07 -10.88
CA ASP A 95 32.50 -30.72 -9.76
C ASP A 95 33.42 -29.83 -8.94
N ARG A 96 32.96 -28.60 -8.65
CA ARG A 96 33.71 -27.54 -7.92
C ARG A 96 34.92 -26.98 -8.67
N ILE A 97 35.12 -27.37 -9.92
CA ILE A 97 36.09 -26.76 -10.83
C ILE A 97 35.36 -25.68 -11.62
N VAL A 98 35.80 -24.44 -11.43
CA VAL A 98 35.31 -23.30 -12.21
C VAL A 98 36.26 -23.14 -13.40
N THR A 99 35.78 -23.49 -14.59
CA THR A 99 36.54 -23.28 -15.83
C THR A 99 35.97 -22.09 -16.58
N PHE A 100 36.88 -21.29 -17.12
CA PHE A 100 36.56 -20.25 -18.09
C PHE A 100 36.88 -20.80 -19.48
N PRO A 101 36.13 -20.40 -20.52
CA PRO A 101 36.56 -20.57 -21.90
C PRO A 101 38.02 -20.13 -22.07
N GLU A 102 38.80 -20.86 -22.86
CA GLU A 102 40.25 -20.64 -23.01
C GLU A 102 40.60 -19.18 -23.31
N ALA A 103 39.81 -18.52 -24.16
CA ALA A 103 39.97 -17.11 -24.51
C ALA A 103 39.80 -16.17 -23.30
N GLU A 104 38.87 -16.46 -22.40
CA GLU A 104 38.62 -15.67 -21.19
C GLU A 104 39.72 -15.90 -20.14
N ALA A 105 40.16 -17.16 -19.98
CA ALA A 105 41.27 -17.50 -19.09
C ALA A 105 42.59 -16.84 -19.53
N ALA A 106 42.89 -16.88 -20.84
CA ALA A 106 44.05 -16.22 -21.42
C ALA A 106 44.00 -14.69 -21.23
N LEU A 107 42.82 -14.09 -21.40
CA LEU A 107 42.62 -12.67 -21.15
C LEU A 107 42.91 -12.31 -19.69
N ILE A 108 42.37 -13.06 -18.72
CA ILE A 108 42.62 -12.85 -17.29
C ILE A 108 44.12 -13.01 -16.97
N GLY A 109 44.79 -14.01 -17.55
CA GLY A 109 46.23 -14.22 -17.38
C GLY A 109 47.10 -13.11 -17.97
N SER A 110 46.63 -12.43 -19.02
CA SER A 110 47.32 -11.28 -19.63
C SER A 110 47.10 -9.96 -18.89
N MET A 111 46.13 -9.90 -17.97
CA MET A 111 45.80 -8.66 -17.25
C MET A 111 46.81 -8.36 -16.13
N PRO A 112 47.12 -7.07 -15.90
CA PRO A 112 47.88 -6.63 -14.73
C PRO A 112 47.30 -7.14 -13.40
N SER A 113 48.17 -7.62 -12.51
CA SER A 113 47.79 -8.27 -11.24
C SER A 113 46.93 -7.38 -10.33
N ASN A 114 47.15 -6.07 -10.36
CA ASN A 114 46.35 -5.07 -9.62
C ASN A 114 44.90 -4.98 -10.13
N LEU A 115 44.66 -5.18 -11.43
CA LEU A 115 43.31 -5.19 -12.02
C LEU A 115 42.58 -6.47 -11.66
N VAL A 116 43.24 -7.62 -11.81
CA VAL A 116 42.68 -8.93 -11.43
C VAL A 116 42.33 -8.95 -9.93
N HIS A 117 43.23 -8.45 -9.08
CA HIS A 117 42.97 -8.33 -7.64
C HIS A 117 41.74 -7.46 -7.36
N ARG A 118 41.61 -6.29 -8.01
CA ARG A 118 40.47 -5.38 -7.86
C ARG A 118 39.16 -6.01 -8.34
N MET A 119 39.19 -6.76 -9.44
CA MET A 119 38.03 -7.51 -9.96
C MET A 119 37.55 -8.56 -8.95
N VAL A 120 38.47 -9.38 -8.43
CA VAL A 120 38.15 -10.42 -7.43
C VAL A 120 37.56 -9.78 -6.16
N VAL A 121 38.17 -8.71 -5.65
CA VAL A 121 37.67 -8.00 -4.47
C VAL A 121 36.25 -7.44 -4.71
N ASN A 122 36.01 -6.85 -5.89
CA ASN A 122 34.68 -6.33 -6.24
C ASN A 122 33.64 -7.45 -6.36
N LEU A 123 33.98 -8.58 -6.97
CA LEU A 123 33.11 -9.76 -7.06
C LEU A 123 32.76 -10.32 -5.67
N VAL A 124 33.74 -10.45 -4.77
CA VAL A 124 33.49 -10.91 -3.39
C VAL A 124 32.60 -9.93 -2.64
N LYS A 125 32.83 -8.62 -2.77
CA LYS A 125 31.98 -7.59 -2.16
C LYS A 125 30.55 -7.63 -2.71
N ASP A 126 30.38 -7.77 -4.01
CA ASP A 126 29.08 -7.85 -4.67
C ASP A 126 28.34 -9.14 -4.27
N SER A 127 29.03 -10.28 -4.22
CA SER A 127 28.49 -11.56 -3.72
C SER A 127 28.03 -11.46 -2.27
N LYS A 128 28.84 -10.87 -1.37
CA LYS A 128 28.44 -10.61 0.03
C LYS A 128 27.21 -9.72 0.12
N ARG A 129 27.13 -8.65 -0.70
CA ARG A 129 25.96 -7.75 -0.75
C ARG A 129 24.71 -8.50 -1.21
N VAL A 130 24.79 -9.27 -2.28
CA VAL A 130 23.67 -10.05 -2.82
C VAL A 130 23.22 -11.09 -1.80
N ARG A 131 24.14 -11.82 -1.16
CA ARG A 131 23.79 -12.76 -0.08
C ARG A 131 23.05 -12.10 1.07
N LYS A 132 23.48 -10.91 1.51
CA LYS A 132 22.78 -10.15 2.55
C LYS A 132 21.37 -9.75 2.11
N LYS A 133 21.21 -9.24 0.89
CA LYS A 133 19.89 -8.90 0.32
C LYS A 133 18.99 -10.13 0.24
N ASN A 134 19.49 -11.24 -0.28
CA ASN A 134 18.73 -12.49 -0.39
C ASN A 134 18.28 -13.02 0.97
N ARG A 135 19.13 -12.94 2.01
CA ARG A 135 18.74 -13.30 3.39
C ARG A 135 17.60 -12.42 3.90
N ALA A 136 17.69 -11.10 3.69
CA ALA A 136 16.64 -10.17 4.09
C ALA A 136 15.33 -10.43 3.32
N SER A 137 15.42 -10.67 2.00
CA SER A 137 14.26 -11.02 1.18
C SER A 137 13.61 -12.33 1.62
N ARG A 138 14.39 -13.36 1.97
CA ARG A 138 13.87 -14.63 2.51
C ARG A 138 13.12 -14.43 3.82
N ALA A 139 13.71 -13.70 4.77
CA ALA A 139 13.04 -13.39 6.04
C ALA A 139 11.73 -12.59 5.83
N MET A 140 11.72 -11.67 4.86
CA MET A 140 10.51 -10.93 4.49
C MET A 140 9.44 -11.85 3.89
N ILE A 141 9.82 -12.78 3.00
CA ILE A 141 8.91 -13.77 2.43
C ILE A 141 8.30 -14.63 3.53
N GLU A 142 9.10 -15.17 4.45
CA GLU A 142 8.62 -15.98 5.58
C GLU A 142 7.62 -15.20 6.46
N THR A 143 7.89 -13.91 6.69
CA THR A 143 6.98 -13.03 7.44
C THR A 143 5.66 -12.82 6.70
N LEU A 144 5.71 -12.55 5.39
CA LEU A 144 4.53 -12.37 4.56
C LEU A 144 3.70 -13.65 4.43
N GLU A 145 4.35 -14.81 4.30
CA GLU A 145 3.68 -16.11 4.27
C GLU A 145 2.97 -16.41 5.59
N SER A 146 3.61 -16.11 6.72
CA SER A 146 3.01 -16.26 8.04
C SER A 146 1.79 -15.37 8.22
N ALA A 147 1.88 -14.10 7.78
CA ALA A 147 0.77 -13.15 7.80
C ALA A 147 -0.38 -13.60 6.88
N LEU A 148 -0.06 -14.09 5.67
CA LEU A 148 -1.04 -14.62 4.72
C LEU A 148 -1.78 -15.83 5.29
N GLN A 149 -1.07 -16.74 5.96
CA GLN A 149 -1.70 -17.87 6.65
C GLN A 149 -2.60 -17.40 7.80
N GLY A 150 -2.19 -16.37 8.55
CA GLY A 150 -3.02 -15.71 9.56
C GLY A 150 -4.33 -15.20 8.97
N ALA A 151 -4.24 -14.35 7.94
CA ALA A 151 -5.41 -13.78 7.27
C ALA A 151 -6.35 -14.86 6.69
N ARG A 152 -5.81 -15.96 6.15
CA ARG A 152 -6.63 -17.09 5.67
C ARG A 152 -7.43 -17.76 6.80
N ARG A 153 -6.84 -17.90 8.00
CA ARG A 153 -7.57 -18.44 9.16
C ARG A 153 -8.68 -17.48 9.59
N ASP A 154 -8.41 -16.18 9.59
CA ASP A 154 -9.39 -15.16 9.96
C ASP A 154 -10.58 -15.15 8.98
N VAL A 155 -10.32 -15.27 7.68
CA VAL A 155 -11.38 -15.39 6.65
C VAL A 155 -12.25 -16.61 6.92
N ALA A 156 -11.66 -17.78 7.17
CA ALA A 156 -12.42 -19.00 7.48
C ALA A 156 -13.29 -18.85 8.75
N GLN A 157 -12.77 -18.16 9.78
CA GLN A 157 -13.56 -17.83 10.97
C GLN A 157 -14.74 -16.90 10.65
N LEU A 158 -14.53 -15.86 9.85
CA LEU A 158 -15.60 -14.95 9.43
C LEU A 158 -16.66 -15.66 8.57
N GLU A 159 -16.25 -16.60 7.72
CA GLU A 159 -17.18 -17.42 6.93
C GLU A 159 -18.06 -18.30 7.83
N SER A 160 -17.46 -19.02 8.78
CA SER A 160 -18.24 -19.79 9.77
C SER A 160 -19.18 -18.91 10.60
N ALA A 161 -18.72 -17.73 11.05
CA ALA A 161 -19.56 -16.78 11.77
C ALA A 161 -20.73 -16.28 10.90
N ARG A 162 -20.51 -16.08 9.60
CA ARG A 162 -21.55 -15.71 8.63
C ARG A 162 -22.59 -16.82 8.49
N GLU A 163 -22.18 -18.08 8.44
CA GLU A 163 -23.08 -19.24 8.41
C GLU A 163 -23.95 -19.30 9.67
N TRP A 164 -23.35 -19.18 10.85
CA TRP A 164 -24.08 -19.11 12.13
C TRP A 164 -25.08 -17.95 12.16
N ALA A 165 -24.71 -16.79 11.65
CA ALA A 165 -25.61 -15.64 11.56
C ALA A 165 -26.77 -15.90 10.58
N ALA A 166 -26.55 -16.66 9.50
CA ALA A 166 -27.62 -17.05 8.58
C ALA A 166 -28.61 -18.02 9.24
N ILE A 167 -28.11 -19.04 9.94
CA ILE A 167 -28.93 -19.98 10.71
C ILE A 167 -29.74 -19.25 11.78
N SER A 168 -29.10 -18.34 12.51
CA SER A 168 -29.76 -17.52 13.54
C SER A 168 -30.89 -16.67 12.95
N ARG A 169 -30.65 -16.01 11.80
CA ARG A 169 -31.70 -15.23 11.12
C ARG A 169 -32.88 -16.09 10.67
N ALA A 170 -32.63 -17.29 10.13
CA ALA A 170 -33.71 -18.21 9.75
C ALA A 170 -34.57 -18.60 10.96
N LYS A 171 -33.94 -18.97 12.08
CA LYS A 171 -34.65 -19.26 13.33
C LYS A 171 -35.46 -18.07 13.85
N MET A 172 -34.93 -16.85 13.73
CA MET A 172 -35.68 -15.63 14.10
C MET A 172 -36.92 -15.42 13.23
N THR A 173 -36.83 -15.71 11.92
CA THR A 173 -38.00 -15.63 11.03
C THR A 173 -39.05 -16.68 11.35
N GLU A 174 -38.64 -17.90 11.68
CA GLU A 174 -39.54 -18.97 12.14
C GLU A 174 -40.24 -18.58 13.45
N GLN A 175 -39.49 -18.10 14.44
CA GLN A 175 -40.08 -17.64 15.70
C GLN A 175 -41.04 -16.48 15.52
N LYS A 176 -40.74 -15.54 14.61
CA LYS A 176 -41.66 -14.46 14.27
C LYS A 176 -42.97 -14.99 13.70
N HIS A 177 -42.91 -15.96 12.78
CA HIS A 177 -44.11 -16.57 12.22
C HIS A 177 -44.97 -17.27 13.30
N VAL A 178 -44.33 -18.02 14.20
CA VAL A 178 -45.00 -18.67 15.33
C VAL A 178 -45.64 -17.63 16.25
N SER A 179 -44.94 -16.53 16.56
CA SER A 179 -45.49 -15.43 17.35
C SER A 179 -46.72 -14.81 16.69
N ASP A 180 -46.66 -14.54 15.39
CA ASP A 180 -47.77 -13.96 14.63
C ASP A 180 -48.97 -14.93 14.56
N GLN A 181 -48.73 -16.24 14.54
CA GLN A 181 -49.78 -17.25 14.61
C GLN A 181 -50.43 -17.28 16.00
N LEU A 182 -49.64 -17.38 17.07
CA LEU A 182 -50.14 -17.37 18.44
C LEU A 182 -50.92 -16.10 18.75
N GLN A 183 -50.48 -14.95 18.25
CA GLN A 183 -51.21 -13.70 18.41
C GLN A 183 -52.60 -13.74 17.75
N ARG A 184 -52.72 -14.35 16.57
CA ARG A 184 -54.00 -14.57 15.89
C ARG A 184 -54.89 -15.54 16.67
N GLU A 185 -54.34 -16.63 17.19
CA GLU A 185 -55.07 -17.62 18.00
C GLU A 185 -55.59 -17.03 19.32
N VAL A 186 -54.78 -16.19 19.97
CA VAL A 186 -55.19 -15.42 21.16
C VAL A 186 -56.33 -14.47 20.82
N TYR A 187 -56.25 -13.76 19.70
CA TYR A 187 -57.31 -12.85 19.27
C TYR A 187 -58.61 -13.59 18.96
N ALA A 188 -58.54 -14.71 18.22
CA ALA A 188 -59.69 -15.55 17.92
C ALA A 188 -60.34 -16.11 19.20
N SER A 189 -59.54 -16.60 20.14
CA SER A 189 -60.01 -17.09 21.44
C SER A 189 -60.69 -16.00 22.26
N LYS A 190 -60.17 -14.77 22.24
CA LYS A 190 -60.81 -13.62 22.91
C LYS A 190 -62.17 -13.29 22.32
N ILE A 191 -62.31 -13.30 20.98
CA ILE A 191 -63.60 -13.08 20.33
C ILE A 191 -64.58 -14.19 20.72
N ALA A 192 -64.18 -15.46 20.62
CA ALA A 192 -65.02 -16.59 20.97
C ALA A 192 -65.50 -16.52 22.43
N LEU A 193 -64.58 -16.18 23.35
CA LEU A 193 -64.92 -15.97 24.76
C LEU A 193 -65.95 -14.84 24.93
N SER A 194 -65.74 -13.68 24.30
CA SER A 194 -66.68 -12.56 24.41
C SER A 194 -68.08 -12.89 23.86
N SER A 195 -68.16 -13.70 22.80
CA SER A 195 -69.43 -14.19 22.26
C SER A 195 -70.13 -15.13 23.25
N ALA A 196 -69.40 -16.10 23.80
CA ALA A 196 -69.93 -17.04 24.78
C ALA A 196 -70.36 -16.34 26.09
N GLU A 197 -69.61 -15.33 26.53
CA GLU A 197 -69.99 -14.49 27.68
C GLU A 197 -71.30 -13.73 27.41
N CYS A 198 -71.49 -13.19 26.20
CA CYS A 198 -72.73 -12.53 25.81
C CYS A 198 -73.91 -13.50 25.79
N GLU A 199 -73.74 -14.69 25.21
CA GLU A 199 -74.76 -15.75 25.20
C GLU A 199 -75.12 -16.21 26.62
N ASN A 200 -74.13 -16.43 27.49
CA ASN A 200 -74.37 -16.76 28.89
C ASN A 200 -75.17 -15.68 29.61
N GLN A 201 -74.85 -14.39 29.41
CA GLN A 201 -75.62 -13.29 29.99
C GLN A 201 -77.08 -13.29 29.52
N GLN A 202 -77.33 -13.59 28.23
CA GLN A 202 -78.69 -13.71 27.70
C GLN A 202 -79.45 -14.88 28.31
N LEU A 203 -78.80 -16.04 28.44
CA LEU A 203 -79.38 -17.24 29.06
C LEU A 203 -79.69 -17.01 30.54
N GLU A 204 -78.79 -16.37 31.30
CA GLU A 204 -79.04 -15.99 32.69
C GLU A 204 -80.23 -15.03 32.83
N ALA A 205 -80.34 -14.04 31.94
CA ALA A 205 -81.47 -13.12 31.94
C ALA A 205 -82.79 -13.83 31.63
N ALA A 206 -82.78 -14.78 30.68
CA ALA A 206 -83.93 -15.61 30.34
C ALA A 206 -84.33 -16.53 31.50
N ALA A 207 -83.37 -17.19 32.16
CA ALA A 207 -83.59 -18.03 33.33
C ALA A 207 -84.21 -17.24 34.49
N LYS A 208 -83.68 -16.05 34.80
CA LYS A 208 -84.27 -15.16 35.82
C LYS A 208 -85.71 -14.75 35.48
N LYS A 209 -86.04 -14.59 34.19
CA LYS A 209 -87.40 -14.28 33.73
C LYS A 209 -88.33 -15.48 33.89
N THR A 210 -87.90 -16.69 33.51
CA THR A 210 -88.70 -17.91 33.66
C THR A 210 -88.91 -18.27 35.12
N GLU A 211 -87.90 -18.14 35.98
CA GLU A 211 -88.04 -18.28 37.44
C GLU A 211 -89.13 -17.36 37.99
N LYS A 212 -89.10 -16.06 37.64
CA LYS A 212 -90.16 -15.10 38.05
C LYS A 212 -91.55 -15.55 37.59
N ILE A 213 -91.68 -16.11 36.38
CA ILE A 213 -92.96 -16.64 35.87
C ILE A 213 -93.40 -17.86 36.69
N ILE A 214 -92.49 -18.81 36.95
CA ILE A 214 -92.77 -20.00 37.75
C ILE A 214 -93.24 -19.61 39.16
N PHE A 215 -92.54 -18.68 39.82
CA PHE A 215 -92.96 -18.17 41.14
C PHE A 215 -94.37 -17.58 41.11
N ARG A 216 -94.72 -16.80 40.08
CA ARG A 216 -96.08 -16.25 39.92
C ARG A 216 -97.13 -17.35 39.70
N LEU A 217 -96.81 -18.38 38.93
CA LEU A 217 -97.71 -19.51 38.68
C LEU A 217 -97.90 -20.35 39.95
N GLN A 218 -96.83 -20.64 40.68
CA GLN A 218 -96.89 -21.36 41.96
C GLN A 218 -97.69 -20.59 43.00
N ALA A 219 -97.57 -19.26 43.05
CA ALA A 219 -98.39 -18.43 43.95
C ALA A 219 -99.89 -18.55 43.64
N LYS A 220 -100.27 -18.65 42.35
CA LYS A 220 -101.67 -18.84 41.92
C LYS A 220 -102.23 -20.24 42.21
N LEU A 221 -101.38 -21.26 42.30
CA LEU A 221 -101.81 -22.64 42.59
C LEU A 221 -102.00 -22.90 44.10
N ARG A 222 -101.53 -22.01 44.98
CA ARG A 222 -101.62 -22.13 46.44
C ARG A 222 -102.78 -21.34 47.06
N THR A 223 -103.56 -20.64 46.25
CA THR A 223 -104.83 -19.97 46.59
C THR A 223 -106.00 -20.78 46.04
#